data_AF-A0A7J7XRL9-F1
#
_entry.id   AF-A0A7J7XRL9-F1
#
_cell.length_a   1.000
_cell.length_b   1.000
_cell.length_c   1.000
_cell.angle_alpha   90.00
_cell.angle_beta   90.00
_cell.angle_gamma   90.00
#
_symmetry.space_group_name_H-M   'P 1'
#
loop_
_entity.id
_entity.type
_entity.pdbx_description
1 polymer ?
#
loop_
_entity_poly.entity_id
_entity_poly.type
_entity_poly.pdbx_seq_one_letter_code
_entity_poly.pdbx_strand_id
1 'polypeptide(L)'
;MDHMWEEGCAIVDLPESPKPGPTEAPRATSGQMLIGPDGRLTRRRAPACEADASGVASRACSSCVRVVDGPAACGQCERALCGRCVRTCSGCGAVACALCALVDCSDIHEKVLCASCAMFEA
;
A
#
# COMPACT_ATOMS: atom_id res chain seq x y z
N MET A 1 8.97 -53.05 -2.28
CA MET A 1 7.96 -52.05 -2.71
C MET A 1 8.45 -50.64 -2.39
N ASP A 2 9.68 -50.35 -2.83
CA ASP A 2 10.06 -49.38 -3.87
C ASP A 2 9.23 -48.11 -4.04
N HIS A 3 9.74 -46.99 -3.51
CA HIS A 3 9.71 -45.69 -4.18
C HIS A 3 11.06 -44.99 -3.96
N MET A 4 11.95 -45.15 -4.93
CA MET A 4 13.25 -44.50 -5.04
C MET A 4 13.05 -43.12 -5.68
N TRP A 5 13.36 -42.03 -4.96
CA TRP A 5 13.53 -40.72 -5.55
C TRP A 5 14.99 -40.31 -5.35
N GLU A 6 15.83 -40.66 -6.32
CA GLU A 6 17.11 -39.98 -6.54
C GLU A 6 16.80 -38.63 -7.18
N GLU A 7 16.93 -37.55 -6.41
CA GLU A 7 17.17 -36.24 -6.99
C GLU A 7 18.61 -35.87 -6.64
N GLY A 8 19.50 -36.05 -7.62
CA GLY A 8 20.89 -35.64 -7.51
C GLY A 8 20.96 -34.12 -7.38
N CYS A 9 21.20 -33.61 -6.17
CA CYS A 9 21.58 -32.22 -5.98
C CYS A 9 22.97 -32.03 -6.60
N ALA A 10 23.04 -31.48 -7.81
CA ALA A 10 24.28 -30.97 -8.36
C ALA A 10 24.81 -29.89 -7.41
N ILE A 11 25.86 -30.22 -6.65
CA ILE A 11 26.57 -29.24 -5.83
C ILE A 11 27.34 -28.35 -6.80
N VAL A 12 26.80 -27.14 -7.03
CA VAL A 12 27.54 -26.08 -7.70
C VAL A 12 28.32 -25.36 -6.59
N ASP A 13 29.64 -25.47 -6.59
CA ASP A 13 30.50 -24.69 -5.70
C ASP A 13 30.29 -23.19 -5.97
N LEU A 14 29.53 -22.54 -5.09
CA LEU A 14 29.28 -21.11 -5.14
C LEU A 14 30.52 -20.38 -4.61
N PRO A 15 31.03 -19.34 -5.29
CA PRO A 15 32.14 -18.55 -4.77
C PRO A 15 31.75 -17.89 -3.44
N GLU A 16 32.74 -17.73 -2.56
CA GLU A 16 32.59 -17.20 -1.20
C GLU A 16 31.81 -15.86 -1.21
N SER A 17 30.76 -15.80 -0.40
CA SER A 17 29.88 -14.63 -0.32
C SER A 17 30.68 -13.39 0.12
N PRO A 18 30.54 -12.23 -0.56
CA PRO A 18 31.15 -11.00 -0.11
C PRO A 18 30.61 -10.64 1.29
N LYS A 19 31.50 -10.21 2.20
CA LYS A 19 31.11 -9.75 3.54
C LYS A 19 29.97 -8.73 3.44
N PRO A 20 28.92 -8.82 4.29
CA PRO A 20 27.85 -7.84 4.31
C PRO A 20 28.45 -6.45 4.59
N GLY A 21 28.40 -5.57 3.60
CA GLY A 21 28.52 -4.14 3.86
C GLY A 21 27.31 -3.67 4.69
N PRO A 22 27.31 -2.41 5.19
CA PRO A 22 26.14 -1.86 5.87
C PRO A 22 24.95 -1.89 4.91
N THR A 23 24.09 -2.89 5.08
CA THR A 23 22.87 -3.06 4.32
C THR A 23 21.94 -1.93 4.71
N GLU A 24 21.85 -0.89 3.89
CA GLU A 24 20.63 -0.10 3.85
C GLU A 24 19.51 -1.09 3.55
N ALA A 25 18.56 -1.23 4.48
CA ALA A 25 17.39 -2.08 4.31
C ALA A 25 16.77 -1.78 2.93
N PRO A 26 16.35 -2.79 2.15
CA PRO A 26 15.76 -2.59 0.83
C PRO A 26 14.71 -1.49 0.94
N ARG A 27 14.88 -0.41 0.17
CA ARG A 27 13.94 0.70 0.22
C ARG A 27 12.60 0.17 -0.25
N ALA A 28 11.72 -0.06 0.72
CA ALA A 28 10.42 -0.62 0.50
C ALA A 28 9.66 0.27 -0.49
N THR A 29 9.35 -0.28 -1.67
CA THR A 29 8.67 0.45 -2.75
C THR A 29 7.30 0.94 -2.26
N SER A 30 6.90 2.14 -2.69
CA SER A 30 5.52 2.62 -2.51
C SER A 30 4.54 1.51 -2.87
N GLY A 31 3.59 1.23 -1.99
CA GLY A 31 2.60 0.20 -2.23
C GLY A 31 2.93 -1.19 -1.67
N GLN A 32 4.11 -1.43 -1.11
CA GLN A 32 4.34 -2.66 -0.34
C GLN A 32 3.40 -2.74 0.88
N MET A 33 2.92 -3.95 1.18
CA MET A 33 2.10 -4.23 2.36
C MET A 33 2.99 -4.79 3.47
N LEU A 34 2.84 -4.23 4.66
CA LEU A 34 3.53 -4.63 5.88
C LEU A 34 2.55 -5.27 6.85
N ILE A 35 2.98 -6.29 7.57
CA ILE A 35 2.22 -6.87 8.69
C ILE A 35 2.49 -6.01 9.92
N GLY A 36 1.44 -5.37 10.46
CA GLY A 36 1.50 -4.63 11.71
C GLY A 36 1.64 -5.55 12.92
N PRO A 37 2.02 -5.00 14.09
CA PRO A 37 2.16 -5.78 15.33
C PRO A 37 0.83 -6.39 15.81
N ASP A 38 -0.29 -5.89 15.30
CA ASP A 38 -1.66 -6.39 15.49
C ASP A 38 -2.07 -7.48 14.48
N GLY A 39 -1.14 -7.92 13.63
CA GLY A 39 -1.39 -8.89 12.56
C GLY A 39 -2.12 -8.31 11.34
N ARG A 40 -2.43 -6.99 11.33
CA ARG A 40 -3.15 -6.36 10.21
C ARG A 40 -2.19 -5.93 9.11
N LEU A 41 -2.61 -6.09 7.85
CA LEU A 41 -1.82 -5.60 6.73
C LEU A 41 -2.00 -4.08 6.56
N THR A 42 -0.90 -3.34 6.60
CA THR A 42 -0.83 -1.90 6.39
C THR A 42 -0.03 -1.59 5.13
N ARG A 43 -0.50 -0.68 4.29
CA ARG A 43 0.28 -0.25 3.12
C ARG A 43 1.36 0.72 3.58
N ARG A 44 2.63 0.39 3.35
CA ARG A 44 3.74 1.33 3.60
C ARG A 44 3.56 2.50 2.65
N ARG A 45 3.30 3.69 3.21
CA ARG A 45 3.45 4.92 2.43
C ARG A 45 4.91 4.99 2.02
N ALA A 46 5.17 5.38 0.77
CA ALA A 46 6.50 5.82 0.40
C ALA A 46 6.99 6.79 1.48
N PRO A 47 8.26 6.71 1.92
CA PRO A 47 8.86 7.85 2.59
C PRO A 47 8.50 9.05 1.72
N ALA A 48 7.89 10.07 2.32
CA ALA A 48 7.88 11.36 1.66
C ALA A 48 9.38 11.69 1.53
N CYS A 49 9.99 11.35 0.39
CA CYS A 49 11.16 12.04 -0.04
C CYS A 49 10.76 13.50 0.14
N GLU A 50 11.55 14.25 0.91
CA GLU A 50 11.43 15.70 0.97
C GLU A 50 11.68 16.19 -0.46
N ALA A 51 10.66 16.06 -1.30
CA ALA A 51 10.58 16.67 -2.59
C ALA A 51 10.41 18.12 -2.25
N ASP A 52 11.55 18.80 -2.28
CA ASP A 52 11.76 20.24 -2.26
C ASP A 52 10.55 21.03 -1.76
N ALA A 53 10.71 21.64 -0.59
CA ALA A 53 9.83 22.70 -0.08
C ALA A 53 9.76 23.95 -1.01
N SER A 54 10.16 23.83 -2.28
CA SER A 54 10.07 24.84 -3.32
C SER A 54 8.96 24.48 -4.31
N GLY A 55 7.72 24.77 -3.89
CA GLY A 55 6.54 24.74 -4.75
C GLY A 55 5.69 23.49 -4.54
N VAL A 56 4.76 23.57 -3.60
CA VAL A 56 3.57 22.70 -3.61
C VAL A 56 2.86 22.98 -4.93
N ALA A 57 3.19 22.22 -5.98
CA ALA A 57 2.51 22.31 -7.25
C ALA A 57 1.04 22.02 -6.95
N SER A 58 0.20 23.06 -7.02
CA SER A 58 -1.21 22.94 -6.69
C SER A 58 -1.81 21.89 -7.61
N ARG A 59 -2.11 20.71 -7.05
CA ARG A 59 -2.61 19.57 -7.80
C ARG A 59 -4.12 19.59 -7.75
N ALA A 60 -4.75 19.56 -8.93
CA ALA A 60 -6.21 19.46 -9.03
C ALA A 60 -6.68 18.13 -8.45
N CYS A 61 -7.75 18.18 -7.65
CA CYS A 61 -8.42 16.98 -7.16
C CYS A 61 -8.93 16.16 -8.35
N SER A 62 -8.53 14.89 -8.45
CA SER A 62 -8.94 14.01 -9.55
C SER A 62 -10.44 13.69 -9.58
N SER A 63 -11.18 14.02 -8.52
CA SER A 63 -12.63 13.78 -8.43
C SER A 63 -13.47 15.04 -8.72
N CYS A 64 -13.10 16.19 -8.15
CA CYS A 64 -13.87 17.43 -8.31
C CYS A 64 -13.16 18.52 -9.10
N VAL A 65 -11.99 18.22 -9.67
CA VAL A 65 -11.11 19.08 -10.48
C VAL A 65 -10.68 20.41 -9.84
N ARG A 66 -11.14 20.72 -8.62
CA ARG A 66 -10.71 21.88 -7.86
C ARG A 66 -9.25 21.74 -7.48
N VAL A 67 -8.50 22.80 -7.75
CA VAL A 67 -7.14 22.98 -7.28
C VAL A 67 -7.19 23.15 -5.76
N VAL A 68 -6.39 22.36 -5.05
CA VAL A 68 -6.27 22.41 -3.60
C VAL A 68 -4.81 22.31 -3.20
N ASP A 69 -4.44 22.99 -2.13
CA ASP A 69 -3.12 22.87 -1.54
C ASP A 69 -3.02 21.55 -0.77
N GLY A 70 -1.95 20.79 -1.00
CA GLY A 70 -1.68 19.54 -0.30
C GLY A 70 -2.79 18.46 -0.45
N PRO A 71 -3.13 18.01 -1.67
CA PRO A 71 -4.10 16.94 -1.82
C PRO A 71 -3.59 15.63 -1.22
N ALA A 72 -4.47 14.91 -0.53
CA ALA A 72 -4.21 13.55 -0.09
C ALA A 72 -4.23 12.59 -1.29
N ALA A 73 -3.43 11.53 -1.25
CA ALA A 73 -3.44 10.49 -2.28
C ALA A 73 -4.31 9.30 -1.86
N CYS A 74 -5.09 8.76 -2.80
CA CYS A 74 -5.78 7.48 -2.62
C CYS A 74 -4.74 6.36 -2.42
N GLY A 75 -4.88 5.56 -1.36
CA GLY A 75 -3.97 4.45 -1.07
C GLY A 75 -4.06 3.26 -2.03
N GLN A 76 -4.91 3.31 -3.06
CA GLN A 76 -5.06 2.22 -4.04
C GLN A 76 -4.67 2.65 -5.46
N CYS A 77 -5.14 3.81 -5.91
CA CYS A 77 -4.87 4.32 -7.26
C CYS A 77 -4.01 5.59 -7.29
N GLU A 78 -3.52 6.04 -6.13
CA GLU A 78 -2.58 7.16 -5.95
C GLU A 78 -3.05 8.53 -6.49
N ARG A 79 -4.31 8.62 -6.95
CA ARG A 79 -4.93 9.86 -7.39
C ARG A 79 -5.00 10.89 -6.26
N ALA A 80 -4.71 12.14 -6.61
CA ALA A 80 -4.77 13.29 -5.71
C ALA A 80 -6.22 13.71 -5.43
N LEU A 81 -6.57 13.90 -4.17
CA LEU A 81 -7.93 14.19 -3.71
C LEU A 81 -7.93 15.33 -2.70
N CYS A 82 -8.97 16.18 -2.78
CA CYS A 82 -9.24 17.14 -1.72
C CYS A 82 -9.90 16.46 -0.51
N GLY A 83 -9.89 17.13 0.65
CA GLY A 83 -10.50 16.63 1.89
C GLY A 83 -11.99 16.28 1.81
N ARG A 84 -12.72 16.78 0.79
CA ARG A 84 -14.13 16.43 0.54
C ARG A 84 -14.31 15.20 -0.35
N CYS A 85 -13.29 14.82 -1.11
CA CYS A 85 -13.32 13.70 -2.06
C CYS A 85 -12.61 12.45 -1.53
N VAL A 86 -11.97 12.55 -0.36
CA VAL A 86 -11.40 11.40 0.35
C VAL A 86 -12.48 10.70 1.15
N ARG A 87 -12.35 9.38 1.26
CA ARG A 87 -13.04 8.56 2.25
C ARG A 87 -11.99 7.82 3.06
N THR A 88 -12.32 7.49 4.31
CA THR A 88 -11.43 6.73 5.19
C THR A 88 -11.98 5.31 5.31
N CYS A 89 -11.14 4.32 5.04
CA CYS A 89 -11.48 2.92 5.26
C CYS A 89 -11.66 2.65 6.76
N SER A 90 -12.82 2.17 7.18
CA SER A 90 -13.11 1.77 8.56
C SER A 90 -12.22 0.61 9.02
N GLY A 91 -11.78 -0.25 8.12
CA GLY A 91 -10.92 -1.40 8.43
C GLY A 91 -9.45 -1.03 8.67
N CYS A 92 -8.84 -0.25 7.78
CA CYS A 92 -7.39 0.01 7.83
C CYS A 92 -7.00 1.48 7.95
N GLY A 93 -7.97 2.39 8.07
CA GLY A 93 -7.74 3.84 8.16
C GLY A 93 -7.19 4.46 6.87
N ALA A 94 -6.97 3.69 5.81
CA ALA A 94 -6.40 4.19 4.56
C ALA A 94 -7.38 5.15 3.85
N VAL A 95 -6.83 6.20 3.26
CA VAL A 95 -7.56 7.10 2.37
C VAL A 95 -7.90 6.38 1.07
N ALA A 96 -9.15 6.43 0.66
CA ALA A 96 -9.64 5.90 -0.61
C ALA A 96 -10.44 6.97 -1.38
N CYS A 97 -10.36 6.95 -2.71
CA CYS A 97 -11.29 7.71 -3.56
C CYS A 97 -12.65 7.01 -3.61
N ALA A 98 -13.68 7.71 -4.09
CA ALA A 98 -15.02 7.13 -4.29
C ALA A 98 -15.03 5.88 -5.20
N LEU A 99 -14.06 5.74 -6.11
CA LEU A 99 -13.96 4.57 -7.00
C LEU A 99 -13.27 3.37 -6.36
N CYS A 100 -12.40 3.60 -5.37
CA CYS A 100 -11.65 2.54 -4.67
C CYS A 100 -12.24 2.19 -3.30
N ALA A 101 -13.32 2.87 -2.92
CA ALA A 101 -14.06 2.68 -1.71
C ALA A 101 -15.38 1.98 -2.01
N LEU A 102 -15.74 1.01 -1.18
CA LEU A 102 -17.04 0.36 -1.16
C LEU A 102 -17.77 0.86 0.09
N VAL A 103 -19.06 1.18 -0.07
CA VAL A 103 -19.93 1.56 1.04
C VAL A 103 -20.79 0.36 1.34
N ASP A 104 -20.64 -0.21 2.53
CA ASP A 104 -21.50 -1.25 3.05
C ASP A 104 -22.64 -0.61 3.86
N CYS A 105 -23.87 -0.90 3.45
CA CYS A 105 -25.11 -0.44 4.06
C CYS A 105 -25.86 -1.58 4.77
N SER A 106 -25.22 -2.74 4.98
CA SER A 106 -25.85 -3.91 5.60
C SER A 106 -26.12 -3.74 7.10
N ASP A 107 -25.34 -2.88 7.76
CA ASP A 107 -25.46 -2.54 9.17
C ASP A 107 -26.30 -1.29 9.42
N ILE A 108 -26.65 -1.06 10.69
CA ILE A 108 -27.33 0.17 11.16
C ILE A 108 -26.56 1.45 10.79
N HIS A 109 -25.23 1.33 10.60
CA HIS A 109 -24.36 2.43 10.18
C HIS A 109 -23.69 2.07 8.85
N GLU A 110 -23.64 3.04 7.94
CA GLU A 110 -22.86 2.90 6.71
C GLU A 110 -21.37 2.78 7.05
N LYS A 111 -20.72 1.74 6.52
CA LYS A 111 -19.27 1.53 6.63
C LYS A 111 -18.61 1.77 5.30
N VAL A 112 -17.42 2.37 5.33
CA VAL A 112 -16.60 2.54 4.12
C VAL A 112 -15.41 1.63 4.20
N LEU A 113 -15.20 0.81 3.18
CA LEU A 113 -14.07 -0.10 3.08
C LEU A 113 -13.27 0.20 1.82
N CYS A 114 -11.95 0.10 1.88
CA CYS A 114 -11.18 0.05 0.64
C CYS A 114 -11.38 -1.31 -0.05
N ALA A 115 -11.14 -1.37 -1.36
CA ALA A 115 -11.27 -2.62 -2.13
C ALA A 115 -10.58 -3.82 -1.46
N SER A 116 -9.40 -3.62 -0.85
CA SER A 116 -8.71 -4.70 -0.14
C SER A 116 -9.45 -5.16 1.12
N CYS A 117 -9.94 -4.25 1.97
CA CYS A 117 -10.65 -4.62 3.20
C CYS A 117 -12.01 -5.26 2.90
N ALA A 118 -12.71 -4.81 1.86
CA ALA A 118 -13.99 -5.38 1.46
C ALA A 118 -13.89 -6.86 1.05
N MET A 119 -12.76 -7.28 0.47
CA MET A 119 -12.54 -8.69 0.10
C MET A 119 -12.48 -9.65 1.31
N PHE A 120 -12.24 -9.14 2.52
CA PHE A 120 -12.14 -9.95 3.74
C PHE A 120 -13.43 -9.94 4.58
N GLU A 121 -14.45 -9.18 4.17
CA GLU A 121 -15.76 -9.14 4.84
C GLU A 121 -16.84 -9.94 4.09
N ALA A 122 -16.43 -10.78 3.12
CA ALA A 122 -17.31 -11.66 2.35
C ALA A 122 -17.66 -12.96 3.09
#